data_AF-A0A7Y4QLI1-F1
#
_entry.id   AF-A0A7Y4QLI1-F1
#
_cell.length_a   1.000
_cell.length_b   1.000
_cell.length_c   1.000
_cell.angle_alpha   90.00
_cell.angle_beta   90.00
_cell.angle_gamma   90.00
#
_symmetry.space_group_name_H-M   'P 1'
#
loop_
_entity.id
_entity.type
_entity.pdbx_description
1 polymer ?
#
loop_
_entity_poly.entity_id
_entity_poly.type
_entity_poly.pdbx_seq_one_letter_code
_entity_poly.pdbx_strand_id
1 'polypeptide(L)' 'MITALLITLAIVAGGLITEMIAAANAPFGYQDESGFHFGQEHKLRGEDSGNPS' A
#
# COMPACT_ATOMS: atom_id res chain seq x y z
N MET A 1 -5.43 37.63 -5.19
CA MET A 1 -4.58 36.90 -4.23
C MET A 1 -5.28 35.70 -3.61
N ILE A 2 -6.48 35.84 -3.05
CA ILE A 2 -7.25 34.72 -2.47
C ILE A 2 -7.51 33.59 -3.48
N THR A 3 -7.85 33.92 -4.74
CA THR A 3 -8.05 32.91 -5.80
C THR A 3 -6.82 32.04 -6.04
N ALA A 4 -5.63 32.64 -6.10
CA ALA A 4 -4.38 31.90 -6.31
C ALA A 4 -4.10 30.97 -5.13
N LEU A 5 -4.31 31.44 -3.91
CA LEU A 5 -4.19 30.62 -2.70
C LEU A 5 -5.13 29.40 -2.74
N LEU A 6 -6.39 29.61 -3.08
CA LEU A 6 -7.37 28.52 -3.18
C LEU A 6 -7.02 27.51 -4.27
N ILE A 7 -6.50 27.96 -5.41
CA ILE A 7 -6.02 27.08 -6.47
C ILE A 7 -4.84 26.23 -5.98
N THR A 8 -3.86 26.83 -5.31
CA THR A 8 -2.71 26.09 -4.75
C THR A 8 -3.16 25.06 -3.72
N LEU A 9 -4.07 25.43 -2.82
CA LEU A 9 -4.62 24.51 -1.82
C LEU A 9 -5.39 23.36 -2.47
N ALA A 10 -6.17 23.63 -3.53
CA ALA A 10 -6.90 22.60 -4.26
C ALA A 10 -5.97 21.59 -4.94
N ILE A 11 -4.86 22.05 -5.54
CA ILE A 11 -3.86 21.16 -6.16
C ILE A 11 -3.17 20.30 -5.10
N VAL A 12 -2.74 20.89 -3.98
CA VAL A 12 -2.10 20.16 -2.88
C VAL A 12 -3.07 19.13 -2.29
N ALA A 13 -4.30 19.53 -1.98
CA ALA A 13 -5.32 18.63 -1.44
C ALA A 13 -5.64 17.50 -2.43
N GLY A 14 -5.76 17.81 -3.72
CA GLY A 14 -5.95 16.81 -4.77
C GLY A 14 -4.83 15.79 -4.81
N GLY A 15 -3.57 16.24 -4.81
CA GLY A 15 -2.40 15.36 -4.77
C GLY A 15 -2.39 14.45 -3.54
N LEU A 16 -2.59 15.02 -2.35
CA LEU A 16 -2.64 14.26 -1.10
C LEU A 16 -3.74 13.20 -1.10
N ILE A 17 -4.95 13.54 -1.56
CA ILE A 17 -6.06 12.60 -1.63
C ILE A 17 -5.75 11.46 -2.63
N THR A 18 -5.19 11.79 -3.79
CA THR A 18 -4.79 10.79 -4.78
C THR A 18 -3.74 9.83 -4.22
N GLU A 19 -2.71 10.33 -3.53
CA GLU A 19 -1.69 9.49 -2.90
C GLU A 19 -2.27 8.63 -1.78
N MET A 20 -3.17 9.17 -0.96
CA MET A 20 -3.85 8.39 0.08
C MET A 20 -4.66 7.22 -0.51
N ILE A 21 -5.40 7.47 -1.60
CA ILE A 21 -6.16 6.41 -2.28
C ILE A 21 -5.22 5.38 -2.91
N ALA A 22 -4.12 5.83 -3.52
CA ALA A 22 -3.12 4.94 -4.10
C ALA A 22 -2.46 4.07 -3.02
N ALA A 23 -2.07 4.65 -1.89
CA ALA A 23 -1.48 3.94 -0.76
C ALA A 23 -2.49 2.97 -0.09
N ALA A 24 -3.75 3.37 0.04
CA ALA A 24 -4.79 2.52 0.62
C ALA A 24 -5.13 1.30 -0.25
N ASN A 25 -5.00 1.43 -1.58
CA ASN A 25 -5.21 0.34 -2.53
C ASN A 25 -3.92 -0.39 -2.90
N ALA A 26 -2.76 0.08 -2.43
CA ALA A 26 -1.50 -0.57 -2.70
C ALA A 26 -1.51 -1.96 -2.04
N PRO A 27 -1.02 -2.99 -2.74
CA PRO A 27 -0.93 -4.30 -2.12
C PRO A 27 -0.02 -4.27 -0.89
N PHE A 28 -0.44 -4.96 0.18
CA PHE A 28 0.38 -5.12 1.36
C PHE A 28 1.56 -6.04 1.07
N GLY A 29 2.77 -5.51 1.21
CA GLY A 29 3.99 -6.26 0.94
C GLY A 29 5.24 -5.43 1.23
N TYR A 30 6.39 -6.04 1.01
CA TYR A 30 7.68 -5.35 1.03
C TYR A 30 8.43 -5.66 -0.26
N GLN A 31 9.21 -4.70 -0.73
CA GLN A 31 10.08 -4.88 -1.86
C GLN A 31 11.52 -4.99 -1.37
N ASP A 32 12.23 -6.02 -1.82
CA ASP A 32 13.66 -6.21 -1.57
C ASP A 32 14.43 -6.39 -2.88
N GLU A 33 15.72 -6.76 -2.79
CA GLU A 33 16.61 -6.98 -3.94
C GLU A 33 16.14 -8.10 -4.88
N SER A 34 15.30 -9.02 -4.38
CA SER A 34 14.78 -10.17 -5.13
C SER A 34 13.38 -9.93 -5.73
N GLY A 35 12.68 -8.87 -5.33
CA GLY A 35 11.39 -8.48 -5.90
C GLY A 35 10.38 -7.98 -4.86
N PHE A 36 9.11 -7.91 -5.28
CA PHE A 36 7.99 -7.54 -4.40
C PHE A 36 7.36 -8.79 -3.77
N HIS A 37 7.34 -8.84 -2.44
CA HIS A 37 6.78 -9.93 -1.66
C HIS A 37 5.48 -9.48 -1.00
N PHE A 38 4.37 -10.08 -1.41
CA PHE A 38 3.11 -9.92 -0.69
C PHE A 38 3.23 -10.66 0.64
N GLY A 39 2.93 -10.00 1.77
CA GLY A 39 3.01 -10.63 3.09
C GLY A 39 2.21 -11.95 3.09
N GLN A 40 2.76 -13.00 3.72
CA GLN A 40 2.29 -14.38 3.63
C GLN A 40 0.76 -14.42 3.52
N GLU A 41 0.28 -14.77 2.33
CA GLU A 41 -1.12 -15.18 2.16
C GLU A 41 -1.41 -16.14 3.29
N HIS A 42 -2.40 -15.77 4.10
CA HIS A 42 -2.91 -16.56 5.19
C HIS A 42 -2.63 -18.06 4.98
N LYS A 43 -1.70 -18.64 5.74
CA LYS A 43 -1.74 -20.06 6.10
C LYS A 43 -3.01 -20.31 6.91
N LEU A 44 -4.17 -20.14 6.28
CA LEU A 44 -5.47 -20.66 6.68
C LEU A 44 -5.85 -21.71 5.63
N ARG A 45 -4.95 -22.66 5.43
CA ARG A 45 -5.32 -23.96 4.90
C ARG A 45 -4.49 -24.97 5.66
N GLY A 46 -5.17 -25.77 6.48
CA GLY A 46 -4.54 -26.72 7.38
C GLY A 46 -3.59 -27.65 6.64
N GLU A 47 -2.34 -27.62 7.09
CA GLU A 47 -1.29 -28.62 6.89
C GLU A 47 -0.47 -28.49 8.19
N ASP A 48 -0.54 -29.34 9.21
CA ASP A 48 -0.53 -30.81 9.22
C ASP A 48 0.41 -31.44 8.17
N SER A 49 1.60 -30.86 8.03
CA SER A 49 2.75 -31.54 7.45
C SER A 49 3.92 -31.51 8.42
N GLY A 50 3.88 -32.49 9.32
CA GLY A 50 5.03 -33.33 9.69
C GLY A 50 6.32 -32.61 10.10
N ASN A 51 6.55 -32.59 11.41
CA ASN A 51 7.90 -32.65 11.97
C ASN A 51 8.67 -33.84 11.35
N PRO A 52 9.77 -33.63 10.59
CA PRO A 52 10.74 -34.68 10.38
C PRO A 52 11.76 -34.61 11.52
N SER A 53 11.65 -35.60 12.40
CA SER A 53 12.67 -36.17 13.29
C SER A 53 13.96 -35.39 13.52
#